data_AF-W1XXP6-F1
#
_entry.id   AF-W1XXP6-F1
#
_cell.length_a   1.000
_cell.length_b   1.000
_cell.length_c   1.000
_cell.angle_alpha   90.00
_cell.angle_beta   90.00
_cell.angle_gamma   90.00
#
_symmetry.space_group_name_H-M   'P 1'
#
loop_
_entity.id
_entity.type
_entity.pdbx_description
1 polymer ?
#
loop_
_entity_poly.entity_id
_entity_poly.type
_entity_poly.pdbx_seq_one_letter_code
_entity_poly.pdbx_strand_id
1 'polypeptide(L)' 'NALLTPTSGEILIDGKKPGVDSKEIISYLPERTYLNDWMRVSDIINFFSDFYKNFNKDKAYDMLAKL' A
#
# COMPACT_ATOMS: atom_id res chain seq x y z
N ASN A 1 12.72 -8.35 1.97
CA ASN A 1 11.82 -8.23 3.14
C ASN A 1 12.60 -7.92 4.41
N ALA A 2 13.39 -6.83 4.43
CA ALA A 2 14.20 -6.43 5.59
C ALA A 2 13.46 -5.38 6.42
N LEU A 3 12.32 -5.74 6.99
CA LEU A 3 11.69 -4.90 8.01
C LEU A 3 12.38 -5.15 9.35
N LEU A 4 12.56 -4.09 10.13
CA LEU A 4 13.15 -4.18 11.46
C LEU A 4 12.27 -5.06 12.34
N THR A 5 12.90 -5.99 13.07
CA THR A 5 12.23 -6.82 14.07
C THR A 5 12.56 -6.28 15.46
N PRO A 6 11.55 -6.08 16.32
CA PRO A 6 11.80 -5.61 17.67
C PRO A 6 12.60 -6.65 18.46
N THR A 7 13.57 -6.19 19.26
CA THR A 7 14.35 -7.04 20.17
C THR A 7 13.66 -7.25 21.52
N SER A 8 12.71 -6.38 21.88
CA SER A 8 11.84 -6.48 23.04
C SER A 8 10.54 -5.67 22.83
N GLY A 9 9.52 -5.93 23.66
CA GLY A 9 8.20 -5.31 23.54
C GLY A 9 7.30 -5.97 22.49
N GLU A 10 6.19 -5.31 22.15
CA GLU A 10 5.27 -5.77 21.12
C GLU A 10 4.82 -4.63 20.19
N ILE A 11 4.49 -5.00 18.95
CA ILE A 11 3.91 -4.11 17.95
C ILE A 11 2.48 -4.60 17.72
N LEU A 12 1.52 -3.69 17.85
CA LEU A 12 0.12 -3.94 17.58
C LEU A 12 -0.37 -2.94 16.53
N ILE A 13 -1.13 -3.43 15.57
CA ILE A 13 -1.84 -2.65 14.55
C ILE A 13 -3.31 -2.90 14.80
N ASP A 14 -4.04 -1.85 15.15
CA ASP A 14 -5.45 -1.95 15.56
C ASP A 14 -5.67 -3.02 16.66
N GLY A 15 -4.78 -3.03 17.67
CA GLY A 15 -4.83 -3.97 18.79
C GLY A 15 -4.42 -5.41 18.48
N LYS A 16 -3.99 -5.72 17.24
CA LYS A 16 -3.58 -7.07 16.81
C LYS A 16 -2.11 -7.12 16.39
N LYS A 17 -1.48 -8.27 16.54
CA LYS A 17 -0.11 -8.50 16.02
C LYS A 17 -0.10 -8.39 14.48
N PRO A 18 0.96 -7.85 13.86
CA PRO A 18 1.08 -7.77 12.41
C PRO A 18 0.89 -9.14 11.74
N GLY A 19 0.04 -9.16 10.72
CA GLY A 19 -0.42 -10.37 10.04
C GLY A 19 -0.94 -10.09 8.64
N VAL A 20 -1.52 -11.10 7.99
CA VAL A 20 -2.12 -10.95 6.65
C VAL A 20 -3.25 -9.95 6.66
N ASP A 21 -4.07 -9.97 7.71
CA ASP A 21 -5.16 -9.04 7.99
C ASP A 21 -4.68 -7.59 8.11
N SER A 22 -3.54 -7.37 8.78
CA SER A 22 -2.97 -6.01 8.90
C SER A 22 -2.58 -5.39 7.55
N LYS A 23 -2.35 -6.20 6.49
CA LYS A 23 -1.99 -5.67 5.16
C LYS A 23 -3.14 -4.95 4.47
N GLU A 24 -4.39 -5.19 4.88
CA GLU A 24 -5.56 -4.50 4.32
C GLU A 24 -5.74 -3.08 4.89
N ILE A 25 -5.12 -2.79 6.03
CA ILE A 25 -5.28 -1.52 6.78
C ILE A 25 -4.02 -0.65 6.77
N ILE A 26 -2.85 -1.21 6.44
CA ILE A 26 -1.60 -0.46 6.34
C ILE A 26 -1.42 0.08 4.92
N SER A 27 -1.10 1.36 4.81
CA SER A 27 -0.53 1.96 3.60
C SER A 27 0.93 2.33 3.87
N TYR A 28 1.86 1.74 3.11
CA TYR A 28 3.31 2.00 3.24
C TYR A 28 3.89 2.47 1.91
N LEU A 29 4.48 3.66 1.91
CA LEU A 29 5.19 4.24 0.77
C LEU A 29 6.71 4.18 1.07
N PRO A 30 7.47 3.30 0.40
CA PRO A 30 8.93 3.25 0.55
C PRO A 30 9.60 4.52 0.01
N GLU A 31 10.82 4.82 0.49
CA GLU A 31 11.66 5.91 -0.04
C GLU A 31 12.02 5.73 -1.52
N ARG A 32 12.27 4.48 -1.93
CA ARG A 32 12.51 4.15 -3.34
C ARG A 32 11.17 3.96 -4.06
N THR A 33 11.05 4.54 -5.24
CA THR A 33 9.91 4.29 -6.13
C THR A 33 9.76 2.79 -6.36
N TYR A 34 8.58 2.28 -6.01
CA TYR A 34 8.20 0.88 -6.20
C TYR A 34 7.21 0.70 -7.36
N LEU A 35 6.90 1.79 -8.06
CA LEU A 35 6.14 1.78 -9.30
C LEU A 35 7.07 1.38 -10.44
N ASN A 36 6.59 0.49 -11.29
CA ASN A 36 7.28 0.09 -12.51
C ASN A 36 7.32 1.28 -13.49
N ASP A 37 8.48 1.53 -14.07
CA ASP A 37 8.74 2.61 -15.03
C ASP A 37 8.17 2.34 -16.43
N TRP A 38 7.88 1.07 -16.74
CA TRP A 38 7.34 0.64 -18.02
C TRP A 38 5.81 0.62 -18.09
N MET A 39 5.11 0.75 -16.95
CA MET A 39 3.64 0.69 -16.90
C MET A 39 3.01 2.07 -17.17
N ARG A 40 1.88 2.11 -17.88
CA ARG A 40 1.08 3.34 -17.94
C ARG A 40 0.43 3.60 -16.59
N VAL A 41 0.15 4.87 -16.29
CA VAL A 41 -0.57 5.27 -15.05
C VAL A 41 -1.90 4.51 -14.89
N SER A 42 -2.65 4.33 -15.99
CA SER A 42 -3.88 3.54 -16.00
C SER A 42 -3.66 2.08 -15.60
N ASP A 43 -2.55 1.48 -16.04
CA ASP A 43 -2.23 0.08 -15.76
C ASP A 43 -1.84 -0.09 -14.29
N ILE A 44 -1.12 0.90 -13.74
CA ILE A 44 -0.82 0.95 -12.30
C ILE A 44 -2.12 1.05 -11.50
N ILE A 45 -3.02 1.98 -11.83
CA ILE A 45 -4.30 2.12 -11.12
C ILE A 45 -5.13 0.84 -11.18
N ASN A 46 -5.16 0.17 -12.34
CA ASN A 46 -5.86 -1.11 -12.48
C ASN A 46 -5.20 -2.22 -11.64
N PHE A 47 -3.87 -2.32 -11.66
CA PHE A 47 -3.13 -3.28 -10.86
C PHE A 47 -3.43 -3.13 -9.35
N PHE A 48 -3.42 -1.91 -8.83
CA PHE A 48 -3.77 -1.65 -7.43
C PHE A 48 -5.21 -2.00 -7.11
N SER A 49 -6.13 -1.78 -8.05
CA SER A 49 -7.53 -2.15 -7.86
C SER A 49 -7.80 -3.65 -7.90
N ASP A 50 -7.02 -4.40 -8.66
CA ASP A 50 -7.14 -5.86 -8.70
C ASP A 50 -6.51 -6.46 -7.43
N PHE A 51 -5.49 -5.81 -6.88
CA PHE A 51 -4.76 -6.27 -5.69
C PHE A 51 -5.47 -5.92 -4.37
N TYR A 52 -5.97 -4.70 -4.21
CA TYR A 52 -6.61 -4.23 -2.99
C TYR A 52 -8.12 -4.12 -3.17
N LYS A 53 -8.88 -4.95 -2.44
CA LYS A 53 -10.36 -5.01 -2.51
C LYS A 53 -11.05 -3.66 -2.23
N ASN A 54 -10.43 -2.82 -1.41
CA ASN A 54 -10.94 -1.51 -0.99
C ASN A 54 -10.30 -0.34 -1.74
N PHE A 55 -9.58 -0.59 -2.84
CA PHE A 55 -8.98 0.48 -3.63
C PHE A 55 -10.05 1.34 -4.30
N ASN A 56 -9.91 2.66 -4.22
CA ASN A 56 -10.84 3.60 -4.82
C ASN A 56 -10.21 4.24 -6.08
N LYS A 57 -10.56 3.71 -7.25
CA LYS A 57 -10.07 4.23 -8.54
C LYS A 57 -10.48 5.69 -8.77
N ASP A 58 -11.72 6.05 -8.43
CA ASP A 58 -12.23 7.40 -8.66
C ASP A 58 -11.45 8.43 -7.87
N LYS A 59 -11.14 8.12 -6.60
CA LYS A 59 -10.29 8.95 -5.75
C LYS A 59 -8.87 9.06 -6.30
N ALA A 60 -8.31 7.97 -6.84
CA ALA A 60 -6.98 8.02 -7.45
C ALA A 60 -6.94 8.94 -8.67
N TYR A 61 -7.94 8.86 -9.57
CA TYR A 61 -8.03 9.74 -10.72
C TYR A 61 -8.31 11.20 -10.34
N ASP A 62 -9.15 11.46 -9.34
CA ASP A 62 -9.40 12.80 -8.80
C ASP A 62 -8.12 13.43 -8.24
N MET A 63 -7.29 12.66 -7.53
CA MET A 63 -5.99 13.13 -7.05
C MET A 63 -5.03 13.45 -8.20
N LEU A 64 -5.00 12.63 -9.25
CA LEU A 64 -4.17 12.89 -10.43
C LEU A 64 -4.59 14.14 -11.20
N ALA A 65 -5.89 14.42 -11.27
CA ALA A 65 -6.42 15.61 -11.95
C ALA A 65 -6.10 16.92 -11.22
N LYS A 66 -5.65 16.84 -9.95
CA LYS A 66 -5.33 17.98 -9.08
C LYS A 66 -3.81 18.24 -8.95
N LEU A 67 -2.99 17.47 -9.65
CA LEU A 67 -1.54 17.70 -9.78
C LEU A 67 -1.25 18.81 -10.80
#